data_AF-A0A9Q1BSD2-F1
#
_entry.id   AF-A0A9Q1BSD2-F1
#
_cell.length_a   1.000
_cell.length_b   1.000
_cell.length_c   1.000
_cell.angle_alpha   90.00
_cell.angle_beta   90.00
_cell.angle_gamma   90.00
#
_symmetry.space_group_name_H-M   'P 1'
#
loop_
_entity.id
_entity.type
_entity.pdbx_description
1 polymer ?
#
loop_
_entity_poly.entity_id
_entity_poly.type
_entity_poly.pdbx_seq_one_letter_code
_entity_poly.pdbx_strand_id
1 'polypeptide(L)'
;MSGDLCVKKTDCSCFVEELEDVLSEGESYIDFNCTLQCRCSDQVLTCNENYRCDDNAVCTYRDGEHRCHCNEDYDGDGVTCTKVVKYKDCYELLRDNFIEDGVYTIYPTHWPDGSLNVYCDMTTDGGGWVVSMPSQ
;
A
#
# COMPACT_ATOMS: atom_id res chain seq x y z
N MET A 1 -23.21 31.56 -23.72
CA MET A 1 -22.14 30.80 -24.40
C MET A 1 -20.86 31.04 -23.61
N SER A 2 -20.60 30.18 -22.62
CA SER A 2 -19.39 30.15 -21.79
C SER A 2 -18.72 28.82 -22.14
N GLY A 3 -17.43 28.69 -22.44
CA GLY A 3 -16.32 29.63 -22.48
C GLY A 3 -15.14 28.81 -23.00
N ASP A 4 -14.65 29.13 -24.20
CA ASP A 4 -13.52 28.42 -24.80
C ASP A 4 -12.22 29.03 -24.27
N LEU A 5 -11.71 28.49 -23.17
CA LEU A 5 -10.35 28.77 -22.73
C LEU A 5 -9.41 27.77 -23.39
N CYS A 6 -8.85 28.12 -24.55
CA CYS A 6 -7.88 27.29 -25.24
C CYS A 6 -6.50 27.37 -24.54
N VAL A 7 -6.00 26.25 -24.02
CA VAL A 7 -4.63 26.11 -23.50
C VAL A 7 -3.66 25.87 -24.66
N LYS A 8 -2.40 26.31 -24.57
CA LYS A 8 -1.42 26.06 -25.65
C LYS A 8 -1.09 24.58 -25.73
N LYS A 9 -0.76 24.10 -26.94
CA LYS A 9 -0.34 22.70 -27.18
C LYS A 9 0.83 22.22 -26.30
N THR A 10 1.68 23.15 -25.85
CA THR A 10 2.82 22.91 -24.94
C THR A 10 2.43 22.89 -23.46
N ASP A 11 1.23 23.35 -23.14
CA ASP A 11 0.59 23.30 -21.82
C ASP A 11 -0.43 22.14 -21.76
N CYS A 12 -0.50 21.32 -22.81
CA CYS A 12 -1.37 20.15 -22.88
C CYS A 12 -0.71 18.97 -22.16
N SER A 13 -1.26 18.68 -20.99
CA SER A 13 -1.21 17.40 -20.27
C SER A 13 -1.62 16.20 -21.16
N CYS A 14 -1.37 14.96 -20.73
CA CYS A 14 -1.63 13.77 -21.54
C CYS A 14 -3.13 13.49 -21.69
N PHE A 15 -3.65 13.44 -22.92
CA PHE A 15 -5.05 13.12 -23.18
C PHE A 15 -5.31 11.61 -23.13
N VAL A 16 -6.33 11.19 -22.39
CA VAL A 16 -6.79 9.80 -22.32
C VAL A 16 -8.08 9.69 -23.12
N GLU A 17 -7.98 9.08 -24.31
CA GLU A 17 -9.09 9.00 -25.27
C GLU A 17 -10.33 8.28 -24.70
N GLU A 18 -10.13 7.27 -23.85
CA GLU A 18 -11.22 6.45 -23.30
C GLU A 18 -12.11 7.18 -22.29
N LEU A 19 -11.53 8.12 -21.54
CA LEU A 19 -12.25 8.89 -20.53
C LEU A 19 -12.70 10.27 -21.03
N GLU A 20 -12.27 10.67 -22.23
CA GLU A 20 -12.33 12.07 -22.68
C GLU A 20 -11.72 13.04 -21.65
N ASP A 21 -10.67 12.60 -20.94
CA ASP A 21 -10.06 13.32 -19.81
C ASP A 21 -8.55 13.57 -20.04
N VAL A 22 -7.96 14.42 -19.21
CA VAL A 22 -6.59 14.89 -19.35
C VAL A 22 -5.81 14.64 -18.05
N LEU A 23 -4.73 13.85 -18.14
CA LEU A 23 -3.80 13.57 -17.03
C LEU A 23 -2.66 14.58 -16.99
N SER A 24 -2.52 15.25 -15.86
CA SER A 24 -1.40 16.15 -15.56
C SER A 24 -0.08 15.40 -15.47
N GLU A 25 1.02 16.15 -15.54
CA GLU A 25 2.37 15.58 -15.44
C GLU A 25 2.54 14.76 -14.14
N GLY A 26 2.94 13.49 -14.29
CA GLY A 26 3.10 12.55 -13.19
C GLY A 26 1.83 11.81 -12.75
N GLU A 27 0.65 12.20 -13.23
CA GLU A 27 -0.60 11.50 -12.92
C GLU A 27 -0.71 10.16 -13.65
N SER A 28 -1.46 9.25 -13.05
CA SER A 28 -1.74 7.92 -13.60
C SER A 28 -3.23 7.63 -13.59
N TYR A 29 -3.64 6.85 -14.58
CA TYR A 29 -4.99 6.36 -14.76
C TYR A 29 -4.98 4.83 -14.72
N ILE A 30 -5.97 4.22 -14.06
CA ILE A 30 -6.24 2.79 -14.10
C ILE A 30 -7.69 2.62 -14.57
N ASP A 31 -7.91 1.78 -15.58
CA ASP A 31 -9.24 1.49 -16.09
C ASP A 31 -10.12 0.79 -15.05
N PHE A 32 -11.44 0.79 -15.27
CA PHE A 32 -12.40 0.21 -14.33
C PHE A 32 -12.18 -1.29 -14.08
N ASN A 33 -11.59 -2.03 -15.02
CA ASN A 33 -11.35 -3.46 -14.88
C ASN A 33 -9.94 -3.79 -14.36
N CYS A 34 -9.10 -2.79 -14.06
CA CYS A 34 -7.69 -2.98 -13.70
C CYS A 34 -6.94 -3.88 -14.71
N THR A 35 -7.17 -3.64 -15.99
CA THR A 35 -6.49 -4.29 -17.13
C THR A 35 -5.51 -3.37 -17.84
N LEU A 36 -5.59 -2.07 -17.57
CA LEU A 36 -4.79 -1.01 -18.17
C LEU A 36 -4.37 -0.03 -17.09
N GLN A 37 -3.07 0.29 -17.06
CA GLN A 37 -2.55 1.40 -16.29
C GLN A 37 -1.78 2.34 -17.20
N CYS A 38 -2.20 3.59 -17.27
CA CYS A 38 -1.53 4.65 -18.02
C CYS A 38 -0.88 5.65 -17.08
N ARG A 39 0.26 6.21 -17.48
CA ARG A 39 0.95 7.29 -16.78
C ARG A 39 1.34 8.38 -17.75
N CYS A 40 1.14 9.63 -17.34
CA CYS A 40 1.66 10.78 -18.06
C CYS A 40 3.07 11.12 -17.57
N SER A 41 4.03 11.14 -18.50
CA SER A 41 5.40 11.59 -18.24
C SER A 41 5.94 12.33 -19.46
N ASP A 42 6.49 13.52 -19.27
CA ASP A 42 7.02 14.37 -20.34
C ASP A 42 6.02 14.59 -21.49
N GLN A 43 4.73 14.79 -21.16
CA GLN A 43 3.62 14.91 -22.13
C GLN A 43 3.41 13.65 -23.00
N VAL A 44 3.99 12.51 -22.62
CA VAL A 44 3.78 11.22 -23.27
C VAL A 44 2.93 10.32 -22.38
N LEU A 45 1.78 9.90 -22.90
CA LEU A 45 0.95 8.89 -22.26
C LEU A 45 1.56 7.51 -22.52
N THR A 46 2.03 6.85 -21.47
CA THR A 46 2.55 5.48 -21.55
C THR A 46 1.60 4.55 -20.83
N CYS A 47 1.10 3.53 -21.53
CA CYS A 47 0.14 2.57 -20.99
C CYS A 47 0.70 1.15 -20.93
N ASN A 48 0.33 0.43 -19.86
CA ASN A 48 0.62 -0.97 -19.65
C ASN A 48 -0.68 -1.78 -19.71
N GLU A 49 -0.91 -2.47 -20.83
CA GLU A 49 -2.07 -3.36 -21.08
C GLU A 49 -1.94 -4.73 -20.37
N ASN A 50 -0.79 -5.00 -19.75
CA ASN A 50 -0.59 -6.18 -18.92
C ASN A 50 -0.79 -5.88 -17.43
N TYR A 51 -1.25 -4.68 -17.09
CA TYR A 51 -1.59 -4.34 -15.72
C TYR A 51 -2.69 -5.28 -15.22
N ARG A 52 -2.42 -5.98 -14.12
CA ARG A 52 -3.33 -6.92 -13.49
C ARG A 52 -3.03 -6.93 -11.99
N CYS A 53 -4.07 -7.11 -11.19
CA CYS A 53 -3.89 -7.29 -9.75
C CYS A 53 -3.21 -8.62 -9.45
N ASP A 54 -2.50 -8.67 -8.32
CA ASP A 54 -2.04 -9.92 -7.71
C ASP A 54 -3.24 -10.85 -7.43
N ASP A 55 -3.01 -12.17 -7.38
CA ASP A 55 -4.04 -13.15 -6.98
C ASP A 55 -4.58 -12.86 -5.56
N ASN A 56 -3.78 -12.20 -4.72
CA ASN A 56 -4.15 -11.75 -3.37
C ASN A 56 -4.55 -10.27 -3.33
N ALA A 57 -5.01 -9.70 -4.43
CA ALA A 57 -5.55 -8.36 -4.51
C ALA A 57 -6.91 -8.32 -5.21
N VAL A 58 -7.63 -7.22 -5.00
CA VAL A 58 -8.91 -6.94 -5.64
C VAL A 58 -8.89 -5.55 -6.28
N CYS A 59 -9.34 -5.47 -7.54
CA CYS A 59 -9.58 -4.20 -8.22
C CYS A 59 -10.81 -3.53 -7.59
N THR A 60 -10.63 -2.42 -6.89
CA THR A 60 -11.72 -1.75 -6.19
C THR A 60 -11.40 -0.30 -5.88
N TYR A 61 -12.44 0.51 -5.62
CA TYR A 61 -12.28 1.87 -5.13
C TYR A 61 -12.27 1.87 -3.60
N ARG A 62 -11.13 2.23 -2.97
CA ARG A 62 -10.99 2.41 -1.51
C ARG A 62 -10.16 3.65 -1.24
N ASP A 63 -10.46 4.32 -0.12
CA ASP A 63 -9.72 5.50 0.36
C ASP A 63 -9.52 6.64 -0.67
N GLY A 64 -10.42 6.73 -1.65
CA GLY A 64 -10.37 7.75 -2.69
C GLY A 64 -9.56 7.38 -3.94
N GLU A 65 -9.07 6.14 -4.04
CA GLU A 65 -8.25 5.67 -5.16
C GLU A 65 -8.87 4.41 -5.81
N HIS A 66 -8.95 4.39 -7.16
CA HIS A 66 -9.29 3.19 -7.92
C HIS A 66 -8.01 2.46 -8.32
N ARG A 67 -7.74 1.31 -7.71
CA ARG A 67 -6.56 0.49 -8.03
C ARG A 67 -6.73 -0.93 -7.53
N CYS A 68 -5.70 -1.73 -7.76
CA CYS A 68 -5.56 -3.00 -7.07
C CYS A 68 -5.24 -2.74 -5.60
N HIS A 69 -6.04 -3.31 -4.70
CA HIS A 69 -5.83 -3.27 -3.26
C HIS A 69 -5.58 -4.68 -2.76
N CYS A 70 -4.48 -4.88 -2.01
CA CYS A 70 -4.20 -6.17 -1.40
C CYS A 70 -5.35 -6.59 -0.47
N ASN A 71 -5.61 -7.90 -0.43
CA ASN A 71 -6.55 -8.51 0.48
C ASN A 71 -6.08 -8.35 1.93
N GLU A 72 -6.97 -8.64 2.88
CA GLU A 72 -6.62 -8.66 4.30
C GLU A 72 -5.43 -9.61 4.55
N ASP A 73 -4.53 -9.20 5.44
CA ASP A 73 -3.26 -9.87 5.74
C ASP A 73 -2.23 -9.90 4.61
N TYR A 74 -2.42 -9.10 3.56
CA TYR A 74 -1.41 -8.86 2.53
C TYR A 74 -1.08 -7.37 2.43
N ASP A 75 0.17 -7.06 2.06
CA ASP A 75 0.66 -5.71 1.86
C ASP A 75 1.52 -5.61 0.59
N GLY A 76 1.54 -4.42 -0.01
CA GLY A 76 2.19 -4.15 -1.28
C GLY A 76 1.46 -3.09 -2.11
N ASP A 77 1.76 -3.04 -3.41
CA ASP A 77 1.19 -2.05 -4.34
C ASP A 77 -0.11 -2.51 -5.02
N GLY A 78 -0.57 -3.73 -4.71
CA GLY A 78 -1.76 -4.36 -5.30
C GLY A 78 -1.49 -5.15 -6.59
N VAL A 79 -0.39 -4.88 -7.29
CA VAL A 79 0.12 -5.69 -8.41
C VAL A 79 1.01 -6.80 -7.87
N THR A 80 1.74 -6.52 -6.81
CA THR A 80 2.48 -7.48 -6.00
C THR A 80 1.99 -7.38 -4.57
N CYS A 81 1.43 -8.48 -4.05
CA CYS A 81 0.98 -8.55 -2.67
C CYS A 81 1.74 -9.64 -1.93
N THR A 82 2.33 -9.28 -0.80
CA THR A 82 3.07 -10.20 0.06
C THR A 82 2.33 -10.41 1.35
N LYS A 83 2.29 -11.65 1.83
CA LYS A 83 1.60 -11.98 3.06
C LYS A 83 2.29 -11.27 4.24
N VAL A 84 1.54 -10.48 4.99
CA VAL A 84 2.01 -9.84 6.21
C VAL A 84 2.12 -10.90 7.29
N VAL A 85 3.33 -11.08 7.81
CA VAL A 85 3.55 -11.92 8.99
C VAL A 85 3.21 -11.10 10.23
N LYS A 86 2.14 -11.49 10.92
CA LYS A 86 1.71 -10.88 12.18
C LYS A 86 2.19 -11.72 13.35
N TYR A 87 3.14 -11.19 14.12
CA TYR A 87 3.66 -11.85 15.32
C TYR A 87 2.76 -11.55 16.52
N LYS A 88 2.35 -12.58 17.25
CA LYS A 88 1.44 -12.43 18.39
C LYS A 88 2.13 -11.84 19.61
N ASP A 89 3.41 -12.13 19.77
CA ASP A 89 4.23 -11.73 20.91
C ASP A 89 5.73 -11.65 20.53
N CYS A 90 6.54 -11.17 21.48
CA CYS A 90 7.99 -11.07 21.30
C CYS A 90 8.67 -12.43 21.13
N TYR A 91 8.06 -13.53 21.57
CA TYR A 91 8.63 -14.86 21.42
C TYR A 91 8.49 -15.39 19.99
N GLU A 92 7.37 -15.12 19.31
CA GLU A 92 7.23 -15.43 17.89
C GLU A 92 8.21 -14.63 17.02
N LEU A 93 8.44 -13.34 17.36
CA LEU A 93 9.49 -12.52 16.74
C LEU A 93 10.88 -13.16 16.91
N LEU A 94 11.25 -13.52 18.14
CA LEU A 94 12.55 -14.15 18.41
C LEU A 94 12.76 -15.43 17.57
N ARG A 95 11.71 -16.23 17.40
CA ARG A 95 11.76 -17.46 16.60
C ARG A 95 11.99 -17.22 15.11
N ASP A 96 11.62 -16.06 14.61
CA ASP A 96 11.91 -15.62 13.24
C ASP A 96 13.19 -14.77 13.16
N ASN A 97 14.07 -14.92 14.16
CA ASN A 97 15.42 -14.35 14.21
C ASN A 97 15.45 -12.82 14.37
N PHE A 98 14.40 -12.24 14.95
CA PHE A 98 14.42 -10.87 15.47
C PHE A 98 15.06 -10.88 16.86
N ILE A 99 16.35 -10.59 16.94
CA ILE A 99 17.18 -10.77 18.15
C ILE A 99 17.61 -9.45 18.82
N GLU A 100 17.14 -8.31 18.31
CA GLU A 100 17.47 -7.00 18.85
C GLU A 100 16.43 -6.58 19.88
N ASP A 101 16.86 -6.01 21.01
CA ASP A 101 15.95 -5.39 21.95
C ASP A 101 15.36 -4.10 21.36
N GLY A 102 14.08 -3.84 21.59
CA GLY A 102 13.47 -2.63 21.06
C GLY A 102 11.96 -2.61 21.13
N VAL A 103 11.36 -1.57 20.56
CA VAL A 103 9.90 -1.47 20.43
C VAL A 103 9.45 -2.14 19.14
N TYR A 104 8.58 -3.15 19.27
CA TYR A 104 7.98 -3.88 18.16
C TYR A 104 6.46 -3.75 18.20
N THR A 105 5.85 -3.86 17.03
CA THR A 105 4.39 -4.01 16.90
C THR A 105 4.05 -5.50 16.93
N ILE A 106 3.18 -5.88 17.87
CA ILE A 106 2.63 -7.24 17.99
C ILE A 106 1.13 -7.24 17.73
N TYR A 107 0.57 -8.40 17.38
CA TYR A 107 -0.84 -8.60 17.04
C TYR A 107 -1.45 -9.69 17.93
N PRO A 108 -1.71 -9.43 19.23
CA PRO A 108 -2.30 -10.42 20.12
C PRO A 108 -3.69 -10.83 19.65
N THR A 109 -4.02 -12.10 19.82
CA THR A 109 -5.35 -12.61 19.45
C THR A 109 -6.42 -11.94 20.31
N HIS A 110 -7.49 -11.45 19.68
CA HIS A 110 -8.61 -10.74 20.32
C HIS A 110 -8.25 -9.38 20.96
N TRP A 111 -7.17 -8.73 20.52
CA TRP A 111 -6.90 -7.35 20.91
C TRP A 111 -7.85 -6.37 20.19
N PRO A 112 -8.54 -5.44 20.89
CA PRO A 112 -9.58 -4.60 20.30
C PRO A 112 -9.06 -3.64 19.22
N ASP A 113 -7.84 -3.13 19.37
CA ASP A 113 -7.23 -2.21 18.40
C ASP A 113 -6.42 -2.95 17.31
N GLY A 114 -6.47 -4.29 17.30
CA GLY A 114 -5.80 -5.15 16.33
C GLY A 114 -4.28 -5.27 16.49
N SER A 115 -3.60 -4.27 17.05
CA SER A 115 -2.14 -4.28 17.29
C SER A 115 -1.73 -3.48 18.53
N LEU A 116 -0.51 -3.70 19.01
CA LEU A 116 0.08 -2.98 20.14
C LEU A 116 1.59 -2.79 19.93
N ASN A 117 2.10 -1.61 20.29
CA ASN A 117 3.54 -1.38 20.40
C ASN A 117 4.02 -1.77 21.79
N VAL A 118 4.96 -2.72 21.86
CA VAL A 118 5.55 -3.22 23.11
C VAL A 118 7.06 -3.15 23.04
N TYR A 119 7.72 -2.98 24.18
CA TYR A 119 9.16 -3.20 24.25
C TYR A 119 9.42 -4.71 24.40
N CYS A 120 10.12 -5.28 23.41
CA CYS A 120 10.61 -6.64 23.44
C CYS A 120 12.06 -6.67 23.90
N ASP A 121 12.34 -7.46 24.93
CA ASP A 121 13.68 -7.88 25.31
C ASP A 121 13.96 -9.25 24.67
N MET A 122 14.87 -9.25 23.70
CA MET A 122 15.27 -10.40 22.88
C MET A 122 16.61 -10.99 23.32
N THR A 123 17.27 -10.41 24.33
CA THR A 123 18.63 -10.80 24.73
C THR A 123 18.71 -11.39 26.14
N THR A 124 17.92 -10.90 27.10
CA THR A 124 17.96 -11.34 28.51
C THR A 124 17.37 -12.73 28.68
N ASP A 125 18.10 -13.62 29.36
CA ASP A 125 17.67 -14.98 29.72
C ASP A 125 17.07 -15.79 28.55
N GLY A 126 17.61 -15.58 27.35
CA GLY A 126 17.17 -16.26 26.13
C GLY A 126 16.13 -15.50 25.30
N GLY A 127 15.70 -14.31 25.73
CA GLY A 127 14.89 -13.38 24.94
C GLY A 127 13.41 -13.75 24.79
N GLY A 128 12.69 -12.93 24.02
CA GLY A 128 11.28 -13.12 23.71
C GLY A 128 10.34 -12.55 24.78
N TRP A 129 10.83 -11.64 25.62
CA TRP A 129 10.08 -11.08 26.74
C TRP A 129 9.36 -9.80 26.32
N VAL A 130 8.05 -9.73 26.61
CA VAL A 130 7.31 -8.47 26.61
C VAL A 130 7.59 -7.75 27.93
N VAL A 131 8.14 -6.54 27.88
CA VAL A 131 8.41 -5.74 29.09
C VAL A 131 7.22 -4.85 29.39
N SER A 132 6.64 -4.98 30.58
CA SER A 132 5.65 -4.03 31.08
C SER A 132 6.34 -2.71 31.44
N MET A 133 6.05 -1.64 30.70
CA MET A 133 6.39 -0.30 31.15
C MET A 133 5.45 0.05 32.31
N PRO A 134 5.96 0.29 33.55
CA PRO A 134 5.10 0.73 34.64
C PRO A 134 4.49 2.08 34.25
N SER A 135 3.16 2.15 34.24
CA SER A 135 2.42 3.41 34.13
C SER A 135 2.87 4.34 35.25
N GLN A 136 3.48 5.47 34.92
CA GLN A 136 3.61 6.58 35.85
C GLN A 136 2.28 7.30 36.01
#